data_AF-A0A3R6ZYB3-F1
#
_entry.id   AF-A0A3R6ZYB3-F1
#
_cell.length_a   1.000
_cell.length_b   1.000
_cell.length_c   1.000
_cell.angle_alpha   90.00
_cell.angle_beta   90.00
_cell.angle_gamma   90.00
#
_symmetry.space_group_name_H-M   'P 1'
#
loop_
_entity.id
_entity.type
_entity.pdbx_description
1 polymer ?
#
loop_
_entity_poly.entity_id
_entity_poly.type
_entity_poly.pdbx_seq_one_letter_code
_entity_poly.pdbx_strand_id
1 'polypeptide(L)'
;LKDVKKLDSFLLIDDDPKDKKQPLTFDVETALTVLRDNYPTHALTLAKKHHEHSWYLKIQLDRIHSETLSESDQARVLDALTYIEGLSFGEANLNLRKYGRTLVTHVPGPTTELLKALCTGRFHDSTDKADPANFLHLFVSHRAQLREFLEYIVDVETVANPQIGNTLLEMVLGDVGRSPAAAEEDAEDKPIIMATNEAAVLALLDNPRVKYDEDHALILMQMHGLKQGKRYLYQKLHMYHMLLQHHMEEGDDLAVLDQVKQHGESNPNLWLLALKYFSDQKDPGHLQTLLSWMMDTSVPAPPIPPLQVVAILSQARDLPLSVVRPYVVSQLKQDQAHIDKEKDEIKKFQQDTAKMRAQVTALSSKAMVFQATKCDLCSHDLDLPVVHFMCGHSFHQNCISETDRECMTCGPEHRHFVALQSSLQAKASNHELFFNQLETATDGFNTIAEYFGKGIFKPVDDDDDENHVAESVGSNERFSNEY
;
A
#
# COMPACT_ATOMS: atom_id res chain seq x y z
N LEU A 1 -60.97 -34.38 2.71
CA LEU A 1 -62.17 -34.52 1.86
C LEU A 1 -62.41 -36.01 1.59
N LYS A 2 -63.67 -36.47 1.41
CA LYS A 2 -64.03 -37.90 1.33
C LYS A 2 -63.95 -38.52 -0.08
N ASP A 3 -63.45 -37.81 -1.09
CA ASP A 3 -63.54 -38.26 -2.49
C ASP A 3 -62.29 -37.81 -3.30
N VAL A 4 -61.21 -38.60 -3.27
CA VAL A 4 -59.92 -38.29 -3.92
C VAL A 4 -60.09 -38.11 -5.44
N LYS A 5 -60.97 -38.88 -6.07
CA LYS A 5 -61.26 -38.80 -7.52
C LYS A 5 -61.87 -37.47 -7.96
N LYS A 6 -62.64 -36.81 -7.08
CA LYS A 6 -63.19 -35.47 -7.36
C LYS A 6 -62.15 -34.38 -7.19
N LEU A 7 -61.18 -34.59 -6.31
CA LEU A 7 -60.04 -33.69 -6.15
C LEU A 7 -59.10 -33.77 -7.36
N ASP A 8 -58.82 -34.98 -7.86
CA ASP A 8 -58.13 -35.19 -9.13
C ASP A 8 -58.86 -34.46 -10.27
N SER A 9 -60.18 -34.66 -10.37
CA SER A 9 -61.02 -34.00 -11.37
C SER A 9 -61.13 -32.48 -11.21
N PHE A 10 -60.68 -31.91 -10.09
CA PHE A 10 -60.72 -30.46 -9.80
C PHE A 10 -59.35 -29.80 -10.01
N LEU A 11 -58.26 -30.48 -9.66
CA LEU A 11 -56.89 -29.98 -9.76
C LEU A 11 -56.23 -30.31 -11.12
N LEU A 12 -56.56 -31.47 -11.69
CA LEU A 12 -56.03 -31.98 -12.96
C LEU A 12 -57.02 -31.78 -14.11
N ILE A 13 -57.87 -30.74 -14.05
CA ILE A 13 -58.60 -30.34 -15.26
C ILE A 13 -57.52 -29.95 -16.26
N ASP A 14 -57.27 -30.86 -17.19
CA ASP A 14 -56.56 -30.62 -18.41
C ASP A 14 -57.27 -29.44 -19.09
N ASP A 15 -56.49 -28.43 -19.46
CA ASP A 15 -56.93 -27.44 -20.43
C ASP A 15 -57.06 -28.16 -21.78
N ASP A 16 -58.08 -29.03 -21.91
CA ASP A 16 -58.45 -29.63 -23.18
C ASP A 16 -58.91 -28.47 -24.07
N PRO A 17 -58.23 -28.17 -25.20
CA PRO A 17 -58.52 -27.01 -26.04
C PRO A 17 -59.92 -27.02 -26.66
N LYS A 18 -60.73 -28.06 -26.40
CA LYS A 18 -62.13 -28.18 -26.84
C LYS A 18 -63.17 -27.80 -25.79
N ASP A 19 -62.82 -27.64 -24.51
CA ASP A 19 -63.79 -27.29 -23.48
C ASP A 19 -63.52 -25.86 -22.95
N LYS A 20 -64.32 -24.90 -23.42
CA LYS A 20 -64.32 -23.49 -22.98
C LYS A 20 -64.87 -23.34 -21.55
N LYS A 21 -64.28 -24.00 -20.56
CA LYS A 21 -64.52 -23.69 -19.15
C LYS A 21 -63.46 -22.71 -18.69
N GLN A 22 -63.90 -21.65 -18.02
CA GLN A 22 -63.05 -20.60 -17.49
C GLN A 22 -61.89 -21.22 -16.69
N PRO A 23 -60.65 -20.70 -16.82
CA PRO A 23 -59.55 -21.12 -15.96
C PRO A 23 -60.01 -20.95 -14.52
N LEU A 24 -59.98 -22.03 -13.76
CA LEU A 24 -60.36 -22.01 -12.35
C LEU A 24 -59.44 -21.05 -11.59
N THR A 25 -59.93 -19.86 -11.29
CA THR A 25 -59.24 -18.85 -10.48
C THR A 25 -59.38 -19.22 -9.00
N PHE A 26 -58.68 -20.24 -8.55
CA PHE A 26 -58.46 -20.45 -7.11
C PHE A 26 -57.10 -19.89 -6.72
N ASP A 27 -56.99 -19.44 -5.48
CA ASP A 27 -55.71 -19.04 -4.92
C ASP A 27 -54.83 -20.28 -4.74
N VAL A 28 -53.81 -20.38 -5.59
CA VAL A 28 -52.88 -21.51 -5.68
C VAL A 28 -52.10 -21.66 -4.37
N GLU A 29 -51.74 -20.56 -3.71
CA GLU A 29 -51.00 -20.58 -2.45
C GLU A 29 -51.84 -21.17 -1.30
N THR A 30 -53.09 -20.74 -1.19
CA THR A 30 -54.05 -21.31 -0.23
C THR A 30 -54.32 -22.78 -0.52
N ALA A 31 -54.47 -23.15 -1.80
CA ALA A 31 -54.67 -24.55 -2.20
C ALA A 31 -53.47 -25.44 -1.82
N LEU A 32 -52.24 -24.98 -2.08
CA LEU A 32 -51.01 -25.70 -1.73
C LEU A 32 -50.86 -25.86 -0.21
N THR A 33 -51.22 -24.83 0.56
CA THR A 33 -51.20 -24.89 2.03
C THR A 33 -52.13 -25.97 2.57
N VAL A 34 -53.36 -26.08 2.04
CA VAL A 34 -54.34 -27.08 2.48
C VAL A 34 -53.96 -28.49 2.02
N LEU A 35 -53.39 -28.63 0.82
CA LEU A 35 -53.06 -29.92 0.21
C LEU A 35 -51.77 -30.52 0.75
N ARG A 36 -50.80 -29.72 1.20
CA ARG A 36 -49.51 -30.18 1.73
C ARG A 36 -49.66 -31.27 2.80
N ASP A 37 -50.62 -31.09 3.72
CA ASP A 37 -50.73 -31.94 4.91
C ASP A 37 -51.44 -33.27 4.66
N ASN A 38 -52.42 -33.30 3.76
CA ASN A 38 -53.25 -34.49 3.53
C ASN A 38 -53.04 -35.16 2.17
N TYR A 39 -52.53 -34.44 1.15
CA TYR A 39 -52.41 -34.92 -0.23
C TYR A 39 -51.12 -34.42 -0.90
N PRO A 40 -49.93 -34.85 -0.45
CA PRO A 40 -48.65 -34.30 -0.91
C PRO A 40 -48.39 -34.53 -2.39
N THR A 41 -48.80 -35.67 -2.96
CA THR A 41 -48.63 -35.96 -4.40
C THR A 41 -49.40 -35.01 -5.30
N HIS A 42 -50.61 -34.60 -4.88
CA HIS A 42 -51.46 -33.67 -5.63
C HIS A 42 -50.97 -32.24 -5.47
N ALA A 43 -50.43 -31.90 -4.29
CA ALA A 43 -49.79 -30.62 -4.06
C ALA A 43 -48.53 -30.45 -4.94
N LEU A 44 -47.76 -31.52 -5.16
CA LEU A 44 -46.57 -31.51 -6.03
C LEU A 44 -46.92 -31.28 -7.51
N THR A 45 -47.92 -31.99 -8.04
CA THR A 45 -48.37 -31.79 -9.42
C THR A 45 -48.93 -30.39 -9.64
N LEU A 46 -49.68 -29.87 -8.67
CA LEU A 46 -50.20 -28.50 -8.71
C LEU A 46 -49.06 -27.47 -8.69
N ALA A 47 -48.10 -27.60 -7.77
CA ALA A 47 -46.96 -26.69 -7.67
C ALA A 47 -46.11 -26.69 -8.95
N LYS A 48 -45.89 -27.87 -9.55
CA LYS A 48 -45.16 -28.00 -10.82
C LYS A 48 -45.92 -27.39 -12.01
N LYS A 49 -47.25 -27.56 -12.07
CA LYS A 49 -48.10 -27.01 -13.14
C LYS A 49 -48.13 -25.47 -13.12
N HIS A 50 -48.11 -24.88 -11.93
CA HIS A 50 -48.18 -23.42 -11.76
C HIS A 50 -46.82 -22.73 -11.60
N HIS A 51 -45.70 -23.44 -11.79
CA HIS A 51 -44.33 -22.92 -11.60
C HIS A 51 -44.06 -22.36 -10.20
N GLU A 52 -44.76 -22.88 -9.18
CA GLU A 52 -44.55 -22.52 -7.77
C GLU A 52 -43.36 -23.30 -7.19
N HIS A 53 -42.15 -23.00 -7.66
CA HIS A 53 -40.91 -23.74 -7.36
C HIS A 53 -40.60 -23.82 -5.86
N SER A 54 -40.78 -22.69 -5.15
CA SER A 54 -40.59 -22.61 -3.70
C SER A 54 -41.50 -23.56 -2.93
N TRP A 55 -42.76 -23.71 -3.37
CA TRP A 55 -43.72 -24.61 -2.74
C TRP A 55 -43.45 -26.08 -3.08
N TYR A 56 -43.06 -26.38 -4.32
CA TYR A 56 -42.65 -27.73 -4.72
C TYR A 56 -41.55 -28.26 -3.80
N LEU A 57 -40.47 -27.49 -3.63
CA LEU A 57 -39.33 -27.87 -2.81
C LEU A 57 -39.67 -27.89 -1.32
N LYS A 58 -40.53 -26.97 -0.85
CA LYS A 58 -41.07 -27.03 0.51
C LYS A 58 -41.80 -28.34 0.76
N ILE A 59 -42.70 -28.77 -0.14
CA ILE A 59 -43.46 -30.00 0.08
C ILE A 59 -42.55 -31.23 0.14
N GLN A 60 -41.45 -31.25 -0.62
CA GLN A 60 -40.51 -32.37 -0.66
C GLN A 60 -39.51 -32.38 0.50
N LEU A 61 -38.98 -31.22 0.89
CA LEU A 61 -37.82 -31.10 1.79
C LEU A 61 -38.17 -30.67 3.22
N ASP A 62 -39.30 -29.97 3.43
CA ASP A 62 -39.71 -29.40 4.74
C ASP A 62 -40.05 -30.48 5.78
N ARG A 63 -40.17 -31.75 5.39
CA ARG A 63 -40.43 -32.87 6.33
C ARG A 63 -39.19 -33.70 6.64
N ILE A 64 -38.06 -33.37 6.03
CA ILE A 64 -36.82 -34.13 6.15
C ILE A 64 -35.95 -33.47 7.22
N HIS A 65 -36.05 -34.02 8.44
CA HIS A 65 -35.32 -33.52 9.62
C HIS A 65 -34.42 -34.58 10.27
N SER A 66 -34.52 -35.84 9.84
CA SER A 66 -33.75 -36.97 10.39
C SER A 66 -32.47 -37.15 9.61
N GLU A 67 -31.35 -37.42 10.29
CA GLU A 67 -30.07 -37.78 9.66
C GLU A 67 -30.16 -39.09 8.87
N THR A 68 -31.03 -40.01 9.29
CA THR A 68 -31.34 -41.24 8.58
C THR A 68 -32.61 -41.09 7.75
N LEU A 69 -32.50 -41.35 6.45
CA LEU A 69 -33.59 -41.28 5.48
C LEU A 69 -34.21 -42.65 5.23
N SER A 70 -35.53 -42.70 5.07
CA SER A 70 -36.17 -43.84 4.40
C SER A 70 -35.86 -43.78 2.89
N GLU A 71 -35.96 -44.92 2.19
CA GLU A 71 -35.81 -44.96 0.72
C GLU A 71 -36.72 -43.96 0.01
N SER A 72 -37.93 -43.76 0.54
CA SER A 72 -38.90 -42.79 0.01
C SER A 72 -38.46 -41.34 0.23
N ASP A 73 -37.80 -41.03 1.34
CA ASP A 73 -37.29 -39.69 1.62
C ASP A 73 -36.07 -39.38 0.75
N GLN A 74 -35.18 -40.36 0.58
CA GLN A 74 -34.02 -40.25 -0.29
C GLN A 74 -34.41 -40.00 -1.75
N ALA A 75 -35.43 -40.71 -2.25
CA ALA A 75 -35.97 -40.46 -3.58
C ALA A 75 -36.53 -39.04 -3.73
N ARG A 76 -37.18 -38.49 -2.70
CA ARG A 76 -37.67 -37.10 -2.70
C ARG A 76 -36.55 -36.07 -2.69
N VAL A 77 -35.46 -36.30 -1.95
CA VAL A 77 -34.29 -35.40 -1.95
C VAL A 77 -33.63 -35.38 -3.33
N LEU A 78 -33.50 -36.54 -3.98
CA LEU A 78 -32.95 -36.64 -5.32
C LEU A 78 -33.85 -35.97 -6.36
N ASP A 79 -35.16 -36.22 -6.32
CA ASP A 79 -36.12 -35.55 -7.22
C ASP A 79 -36.11 -34.03 -7.03
N ALA A 80 -36.01 -33.55 -5.79
CA ALA A 80 -35.89 -32.13 -5.49
C ALA A 80 -34.62 -31.53 -6.11
N LEU A 81 -33.49 -32.24 -6.04
CA LEU A 81 -32.22 -31.79 -6.62
C LEU A 81 -32.31 -31.73 -8.15
N THR A 82 -32.81 -32.79 -8.80
CA THR A 82 -33.03 -32.82 -10.26
C THR A 82 -34.03 -31.75 -10.71
N TYR A 83 -35.03 -31.43 -9.88
CA TYR A 83 -35.93 -30.33 -10.15
C TYR A 83 -35.20 -28.98 -10.12
N ILE A 84 -34.36 -28.73 -9.13
CA ILE A 84 -33.54 -27.50 -9.02
C ILE A 84 -32.59 -27.38 -10.21
N GLU A 85 -31.97 -28.48 -10.64
CA GLU A 85 -31.10 -28.51 -11.82
C GLU A 85 -31.83 -27.94 -13.04
N GLY A 86 -33.11 -28.27 -13.25
CA GLY A 86 -33.90 -27.78 -14.40
C GLY A 86 -34.45 -26.35 -14.27
N LEU A 87 -34.18 -25.62 -13.18
CA LEU A 87 -34.71 -24.26 -12.98
C LEU A 87 -33.84 -23.19 -13.67
N SER A 88 -34.37 -21.97 -13.75
CA SER A 88 -33.57 -20.80 -14.12
C SER A 88 -32.54 -20.49 -13.03
N PHE A 89 -31.45 -19.80 -13.40
CA PHE A 89 -30.38 -19.42 -12.46
C PHE A 89 -30.91 -18.75 -11.18
N GLY A 90 -31.82 -17.78 -11.32
CA GLY A 90 -32.36 -17.03 -10.18
C GLY A 90 -33.13 -17.91 -9.21
N GLU A 91 -33.99 -18.80 -9.73
CA GLU A 91 -34.78 -19.73 -8.92
C GLU A 91 -33.90 -20.80 -8.28
N ALA A 92 -32.92 -21.35 -9.00
CA ALA A 92 -31.99 -22.34 -8.45
C ALA A 92 -31.16 -21.74 -7.29
N ASN A 93 -30.60 -20.54 -7.48
CA ASN A 93 -29.83 -19.82 -6.47
C ASN A 93 -30.67 -19.52 -5.20
N LEU A 94 -31.90 -19.03 -5.37
CA LEU A 94 -32.80 -18.75 -4.25
C LEU A 94 -33.14 -20.02 -3.46
N ASN A 95 -33.49 -21.09 -4.15
CA ASN A 95 -33.93 -22.33 -3.53
C ASN A 95 -32.78 -23.08 -2.86
N LEU A 96 -31.56 -23.05 -3.42
CA LEU A 96 -30.38 -23.64 -2.78
C LEU A 96 -29.96 -22.90 -1.52
N ARG A 97 -30.15 -21.58 -1.43
CA ARG A 97 -29.93 -20.85 -0.17
C ARG A 97 -30.88 -21.31 0.94
N LYS A 98 -32.09 -21.70 0.58
CA LYS A 98 -33.15 -22.06 1.54
C LYS A 98 -33.12 -23.53 1.94
N TYR A 99 -32.93 -24.42 0.97
CA TYR A 99 -33.02 -25.87 1.16
C TYR A 99 -31.68 -26.60 1.00
N GLY A 100 -30.62 -25.90 0.63
CA GLY A 100 -29.31 -26.50 0.35
C GLY A 100 -28.71 -27.23 1.54
N ARG A 101 -29.03 -26.87 2.78
CA ARG A 101 -28.51 -27.56 3.97
C ARG A 101 -29.00 -29.01 4.00
N THR A 102 -30.30 -29.23 3.77
CA THR A 102 -30.88 -30.57 3.70
C THR A 102 -30.31 -31.37 2.52
N LEU A 103 -30.12 -30.72 1.37
CA LEU A 103 -29.53 -31.35 0.18
C LEU A 103 -28.08 -31.77 0.41
N VAL A 104 -27.24 -30.89 0.96
CA VAL A 104 -25.84 -31.20 1.30
C VAL A 104 -25.76 -32.29 2.37
N THR A 105 -26.66 -32.27 3.37
CA THR A 105 -26.64 -33.28 4.45
C THR A 105 -26.89 -34.70 3.93
N HIS A 106 -27.74 -34.87 2.92
CA HIS A 106 -28.18 -36.20 2.49
C HIS A 106 -27.61 -36.63 1.14
N VAL A 107 -27.33 -35.68 0.25
CA VAL A 107 -26.81 -35.91 -1.10
C VAL A 107 -25.63 -34.94 -1.35
N PRO A 108 -24.55 -35.04 -0.56
CA PRO A 108 -23.47 -34.04 -0.57
C PRO A 108 -22.77 -33.93 -1.92
N GLY A 109 -22.46 -35.05 -2.60
CA GLY A 109 -21.72 -35.04 -3.88
C GLY A 109 -22.48 -34.31 -4.99
N PRO A 110 -23.65 -34.80 -5.43
CA PRO A 110 -24.44 -34.15 -6.48
C PRO A 110 -24.82 -32.69 -6.15
N THR A 111 -25.13 -32.39 -4.89
CA THR A 111 -25.43 -31.01 -4.47
C THR A 111 -24.20 -30.11 -4.62
N THR A 112 -23.00 -30.62 -4.33
CA THR A 112 -21.75 -29.87 -4.48
C THR A 112 -21.45 -29.59 -5.96
N GLU A 113 -21.67 -30.55 -6.86
CA GLU A 113 -21.53 -30.34 -8.31
C GLU A 113 -22.47 -29.26 -8.84
N LEU A 114 -23.73 -29.26 -8.39
CA LEU A 114 -24.68 -28.22 -8.73
C LEU A 114 -24.23 -26.83 -8.23
N LEU A 115 -23.73 -26.75 -6.99
CA LEU A 115 -23.18 -25.50 -6.44
C LEU A 115 -21.95 -25.02 -7.22
N LYS A 116 -21.05 -25.92 -7.63
CA LYS A 116 -19.91 -25.62 -8.49
C LYS A 116 -20.37 -25.01 -9.83
N ALA A 117 -21.39 -25.60 -10.47
CA ALA A 117 -21.94 -25.08 -11.72
C ALA A 117 -22.52 -23.66 -11.57
N LEU A 118 -23.28 -23.42 -10.49
CA LEU A 118 -23.88 -22.12 -10.17
C LEU A 118 -22.87 -21.02 -9.86
N CYS A 119 -21.76 -21.36 -9.21
CA CYS A 119 -20.74 -20.38 -8.84
C CYS A 119 -19.74 -20.10 -9.97
N THR A 120 -19.63 -20.99 -10.97
CA THR A 120 -18.67 -20.87 -12.07
C THR A 120 -19.31 -20.49 -13.42
N GLY A 121 -20.60 -20.09 -13.42
CA GLY A 121 -21.30 -19.68 -14.65
C GLY A 121 -21.46 -20.82 -15.66
N ARG A 122 -21.51 -22.07 -15.18
CA ARG A 122 -21.77 -23.28 -16.01
C ARG A 122 -23.18 -23.81 -15.85
N PHE A 123 -24.05 -23.03 -15.21
CA PHE A 123 -25.44 -23.38 -14.99
C PHE A 123 -26.31 -22.89 -16.15
N HIS A 124 -26.76 -23.82 -17.00
CA HIS A 124 -27.78 -23.61 -18.05
C HIS A 124 -27.54 -22.39 -18.97
N ASP A 125 -26.44 -22.39 -19.74
CA ASP A 125 -26.04 -21.33 -20.69
C ASP A 125 -26.06 -19.88 -20.13
N SER A 126 -26.24 -19.72 -18.81
CA SER A 126 -26.27 -18.43 -18.14
C SER A 126 -24.86 -17.96 -17.83
N THR A 127 -24.60 -16.68 -18.06
CA THR A 127 -23.37 -16.01 -17.64
C THR A 127 -23.40 -15.58 -16.17
N ASP A 128 -24.55 -15.70 -15.50
CA ASP A 128 -24.72 -15.29 -14.11
C ASP A 128 -23.98 -16.24 -13.16
N LYS A 129 -23.37 -15.65 -12.13
CA LYS A 129 -22.60 -16.38 -11.11
C LYS A 129 -23.11 -16.05 -9.72
N ALA A 130 -23.35 -17.07 -8.92
CA ALA A 130 -23.67 -16.88 -7.51
C ALA A 130 -22.37 -16.72 -6.69
N ASP A 131 -22.37 -15.84 -5.68
CA ASP A 131 -21.23 -15.71 -4.78
C ASP A 131 -21.14 -16.94 -3.85
N PRO A 132 -20.03 -17.72 -3.92
CA PRO A 132 -19.82 -18.92 -3.10
C PRO A 132 -19.98 -18.72 -1.60
N ALA A 133 -19.72 -17.51 -1.09
CA ALA A 133 -19.75 -17.23 0.35
C ALA A 133 -21.15 -17.45 0.95
N ASN A 134 -22.18 -17.29 0.12
CA ASN A 134 -23.56 -17.52 0.51
C ASN A 134 -23.88 -18.99 0.83
N PHE A 135 -23.04 -19.93 0.39
CA PHE A 135 -23.29 -21.36 0.51
C PHE A 135 -22.40 -22.04 1.56
N LEU A 136 -21.42 -21.34 2.16
CA LEU A 136 -20.51 -21.92 3.16
C LEU A 136 -21.24 -22.58 4.33
N HIS A 137 -22.30 -21.93 4.81
CA HIS A 137 -23.13 -22.40 5.93
C HIS A 137 -23.91 -23.69 5.64
N LEU A 138 -23.94 -24.16 4.39
CA LEU A 138 -24.62 -25.41 4.02
C LEU A 138 -23.78 -26.64 4.40
N PHE A 139 -22.45 -26.49 4.52
CA PHE A 139 -21.51 -27.60 4.69
C PHE A 139 -21.08 -27.85 6.13
N VAL A 140 -21.84 -27.42 7.14
CA VAL A 140 -21.46 -27.48 8.57
C VAL A 140 -20.95 -28.87 9.01
N SER A 141 -21.55 -29.94 8.49
CA SER A 141 -21.17 -31.33 8.81
C SER A 141 -20.36 -32.03 7.70
N HIS A 142 -20.02 -31.32 6.62
CA HIS A 142 -19.48 -31.89 5.38
C HIS A 142 -18.18 -31.18 4.98
N ARG A 143 -17.18 -31.24 5.87
CA ARG A 143 -15.89 -30.54 5.70
C ARG A 143 -15.15 -30.95 4.42
N ALA A 144 -15.17 -32.24 4.05
CA ALA A 144 -14.49 -32.71 2.86
C ALA A 144 -15.08 -32.10 1.57
N GLN A 145 -16.41 -32.06 1.47
CA GLN A 145 -17.11 -31.49 0.32
C GLN A 145 -17.00 -29.97 0.28
N LEU A 146 -16.94 -29.29 1.44
CA LEU A 146 -16.64 -27.87 1.48
C LEU A 146 -15.24 -27.58 0.90
N ARG A 147 -14.23 -28.40 1.22
CA ARG A 147 -12.87 -28.22 0.70
C ARG A 147 -12.88 -28.37 -0.81
N GLU A 148 -13.43 -29.48 -1.29
CA GLU A 148 -13.52 -29.78 -2.72
C GLU A 148 -14.26 -28.67 -3.49
N PHE A 149 -15.32 -28.12 -2.92
CA PHE A 149 -16.06 -26.98 -3.47
C PHE A 149 -15.19 -25.74 -3.59
N LEU A 150 -14.48 -25.35 -2.52
CA LEU A 150 -13.69 -24.13 -2.47
C LEU A 150 -12.41 -24.22 -3.33
N GLU A 151 -11.71 -25.36 -3.30
CA GLU A 151 -10.54 -25.61 -4.16
C GLU A 151 -10.93 -25.48 -5.64
N TYR A 152 -12.04 -26.11 -6.03
CA TYR A 152 -12.54 -26.02 -7.39
C TYR A 152 -12.89 -24.60 -7.82
N ILE A 153 -13.53 -23.82 -6.96
CA ILE A 153 -13.88 -22.43 -7.27
C ILE A 153 -12.63 -21.60 -7.50
N VAL A 154 -11.62 -21.74 -6.63
CA VAL A 154 -10.36 -21.01 -6.72
C VAL A 154 -9.56 -21.37 -7.98
N ASP A 155 -9.66 -22.61 -8.44
CA ASP A 155 -9.01 -23.09 -9.67
C ASP A 155 -9.66 -22.58 -10.95
N VAL A 156 -10.96 -22.25 -10.91
CA VAL A 156 -11.72 -21.85 -12.10
C VAL A 156 -11.95 -20.35 -12.16
N GLU A 157 -12.19 -19.71 -11.03
CA GLU A 157 -12.65 -18.32 -10.94
C GLU A 157 -11.75 -17.47 -10.05
N THR A 158 -11.74 -16.16 -10.33
CA THR A 158 -11.15 -15.18 -9.41
C THR A 158 -12.16 -14.84 -8.31
N VAL A 159 -11.83 -15.19 -7.07
CA VAL A 159 -12.72 -14.99 -5.93
C VAL A 159 -12.41 -13.67 -5.25
N ALA A 160 -13.33 -12.72 -5.38
CA ALA A 160 -13.17 -11.40 -4.78
C ALA A 160 -13.43 -11.37 -3.27
N ASN A 161 -14.25 -12.30 -2.76
CA ASN A 161 -14.68 -12.33 -1.36
C ASN A 161 -13.58 -12.97 -0.47
N PRO A 162 -12.96 -12.20 0.46
CA PRO A 162 -11.90 -12.72 1.33
C PRO A 162 -12.32 -13.88 2.24
N GLN A 163 -13.62 -13.98 2.55
CA GLN A 163 -14.15 -15.05 3.39
C GLN A 163 -13.88 -16.44 2.80
N ILE A 164 -13.83 -16.56 1.46
CA ILE A 164 -13.51 -17.82 0.79
C ILE A 164 -12.06 -18.20 1.00
N GLY A 165 -11.13 -17.26 0.75
CA GLY A 165 -9.70 -17.48 0.99
C GLY A 165 -9.43 -17.79 2.46
N ASN A 166 -10.03 -17.05 3.39
CA ASN A 166 -9.89 -17.27 4.83
C ASN A 166 -10.39 -18.64 5.26
N THR A 167 -11.59 -19.04 4.80
CA THR A 167 -12.15 -20.36 5.11
C THR A 167 -11.28 -21.47 4.52
N LEU A 168 -10.82 -21.32 3.29
CA LEU A 168 -9.95 -22.32 2.65
C LEU A 168 -8.59 -22.42 3.38
N LEU A 169 -7.98 -21.28 3.77
CA LEU A 169 -6.77 -21.26 4.59
C LEU A 169 -6.98 -21.97 5.93
N GLU A 170 -8.05 -21.66 6.67
CA GLU A 170 -8.42 -22.36 7.90
C GLU A 170 -8.64 -23.85 7.68
N MET A 171 -9.18 -24.23 6.53
CA MET A 171 -9.41 -25.63 6.20
C MET A 171 -8.11 -26.36 5.92
N VAL A 172 -7.21 -25.80 5.12
CA VAL A 172 -5.89 -26.40 4.86
C VAL A 172 -5.07 -26.49 6.16
N LEU A 173 -5.12 -25.46 7.01
CA LEU A 173 -4.40 -25.41 8.28
C LEU A 173 -5.02 -26.27 9.39
N GLY A 174 -6.34 -26.36 9.46
CA GLY A 174 -7.04 -27.16 10.47
C GLY A 174 -6.73 -28.66 10.39
N ASP A 175 -6.32 -29.13 9.21
CA ASP A 175 -5.87 -30.51 9.00
C ASP A 175 -4.42 -30.74 9.48
N VAL A 176 -3.64 -29.68 9.68
CA VAL A 176 -2.31 -29.73 10.31
C VAL A 176 -2.41 -30.06 11.80
N GLY A 177 -3.54 -29.72 12.44
CA GLY A 177 -3.79 -29.97 13.87
C GLY A 177 -4.70 -31.17 14.18
N ARG A 178 -5.47 -31.66 13.20
CA ARG A 178 -6.31 -32.87 13.33
C ARG A 178 -5.72 -34.01 12.51
N SER A 179 -4.69 -34.66 13.06
CA SER A 179 -4.49 -36.07 12.74
C SER A 179 -5.76 -36.83 13.16
N PRO A 180 -6.25 -37.79 12.35
CA PRO A 180 -7.24 -38.76 12.83
C PRO A 180 -6.64 -39.46 14.05
N ALA A 181 -7.37 -39.46 15.15
CA ALA A 181 -7.01 -40.13 16.40
C ALA A 181 -7.06 -41.67 16.28
N ALA A 182 -6.69 -42.25 15.12
CA ALA A 182 -6.78 -43.68 14.84
C ALA A 182 -5.85 -44.16 13.71
N ALA A 183 -4.65 -43.60 13.59
CA ALA A 183 -3.55 -44.28 12.89
C ALA A 183 -2.41 -44.49 13.90
N GLU A 184 -2.61 -45.49 14.76
CA GLU A 184 -1.46 -46.28 15.18
C GLU A 184 -0.95 -46.98 13.92
N GLU A 185 0.37 -46.95 13.74
CA GLU A 185 1.16 -47.50 12.62
C GLU A 185 1.66 -46.43 11.61
N ASP A 186 2.99 -46.38 11.51
CA ASP A 186 3.89 -45.65 10.61
C ASP A 186 4.31 -44.20 10.95
N ALA A 187 5.45 -44.12 11.66
CA ALA A 187 6.17 -42.89 11.99
C ALA A 187 6.92 -42.24 10.81
N GLU A 188 6.95 -42.89 9.63
CA GLU A 188 7.68 -42.41 8.45
C GLU A 188 6.88 -41.40 7.59
N ASP A 189 5.55 -41.40 7.67
CA ASP A 189 4.69 -40.53 6.84
C ASP A 189 4.32 -39.17 7.46
N LYS A 190 4.51 -39.00 8.79
CA LYS A 190 4.28 -37.72 9.49
C LYS A 190 5.01 -36.50 8.88
N PRO A 191 6.33 -36.56 8.56
CA PRO A 191 7.02 -35.41 7.98
C PRO A 191 6.56 -35.09 6.55
N ILE A 192 6.10 -36.09 5.79
CA ILE A 192 5.63 -35.93 4.40
C ILE A 192 4.28 -35.20 4.38
N ILE A 193 3.37 -35.54 5.29
CA ILE A 193 2.03 -34.94 5.38
C ILE A 193 2.09 -33.47 5.84
N MET A 194 3.01 -33.12 6.75
CA MET A 194 3.18 -31.72 7.17
C MET A 194 3.82 -30.86 6.07
N ALA A 195 4.82 -31.38 5.35
CA ALA A 195 5.45 -30.67 4.24
C ALA A 195 4.50 -30.46 3.04
N THR A 196 3.63 -31.43 2.75
CA THR A 196 2.61 -31.31 1.69
C THR A 196 1.54 -30.26 2.05
N ASN A 197 1.15 -30.17 3.31
CA ASN A 197 0.22 -29.13 3.79
C ASN A 197 0.86 -27.74 3.79
N GLU A 198 2.14 -27.60 4.17
CA GLU A 198 2.85 -26.30 4.08
C GLU A 198 2.98 -25.81 2.63
N ALA A 199 3.33 -26.70 1.70
CA ALA A 199 3.40 -26.36 0.28
C ALA A 199 2.02 -25.93 -0.26
N ALA A 200 0.95 -26.60 0.15
CA ALA A 200 -0.42 -26.22 -0.21
C ALA A 200 -0.81 -24.84 0.34
N VAL A 201 -0.43 -24.52 1.59
CA VAL A 201 -0.64 -23.18 2.18
C VAL A 201 0.10 -22.12 1.39
N LEU A 202 1.39 -22.34 1.08
CA LEU A 202 2.19 -21.39 0.31
C LEU A 202 1.63 -21.19 -1.11
N ALA A 203 1.23 -22.27 -1.78
CA ALA A 203 0.58 -22.19 -3.09
C ALA A 203 -0.73 -21.38 -3.05
N LEU A 204 -1.50 -21.51 -1.96
CA LEU A 204 -2.72 -20.74 -1.77
C LEU A 204 -2.45 -19.25 -1.49
N LEU A 205 -1.43 -18.94 -0.68
CA LEU A 205 -1.02 -17.57 -0.40
C LEU A 205 -0.44 -16.84 -1.63
N ASP A 206 0.19 -17.59 -2.54
CA ASP A 206 0.74 -17.08 -3.79
C ASP A 206 -0.29 -17.01 -4.93
N ASN A 207 -1.49 -17.60 -4.75
CA ASN A 207 -2.50 -17.62 -5.78
C ASN A 207 -3.12 -16.22 -6.01
N PRO A 208 -2.95 -15.60 -7.18
CA PRO A 208 -3.48 -14.25 -7.46
C PRO A 208 -5.01 -14.22 -7.58
N ARG A 209 -5.66 -15.38 -7.71
CA ARG A 209 -7.12 -15.50 -7.84
C ARG A 209 -7.83 -15.48 -6.51
N VAL A 210 -7.11 -15.65 -5.40
CA VAL A 210 -7.68 -15.72 -4.06
C VAL A 210 -7.39 -14.44 -3.32
N LYS A 211 -8.45 -13.74 -2.92
CA LYS A 211 -8.35 -12.72 -1.89
C LYS A 211 -8.52 -13.37 -0.52
N TYR A 212 -7.73 -12.93 0.43
CA TYR A 212 -7.81 -13.32 1.84
C TYR A 212 -7.49 -12.09 2.69
N ASP A 213 -7.89 -12.14 3.95
CA ASP A 213 -7.54 -11.12 4.93
C ASP A 213 -6.11 -11.39 5.45
N GLU A 214 -5.23 -10.40 5.27
CA GLU A 214 -3.79 -10.53 5.53
C GLU A 214 -3.48 -10.68 7.02
N ASP A 215 -4.22 -9.95 7.88
CA ASP A 215 -4.08 -10.02 9.34
C ASP A 215 -4.59 -11.38 9.86
N HIS A 216 -5.72 -11.84 9.34
CA HIS A 216 -6.26 -13.16 9.66
C HIS A 216 -5.29 -14.26 9.25
N ALA A 217 -4.72 -14.19 8.04
CA ALA A 217 -3.73 -15.15 7.58
C ALA A 217 -2.49 -15.18 8.49
N LEU A 218 -1.99 -14.02 8.92
CA LEU A 218 -0.88 -13.93 9.89
C LEU A 218 -1.23 -14.59 11.23
N ILE A 219 -2.42 -14.33 11.77
CA ILE A 219 -2.89 -14.95 13.02
C ILE A 219 -2.96 -16.47 12.85
N LEU A 220 -3.48 -16.97 11.73
CA LEU A 220 -3.55 -18.39 11.46
C LEU A 220 -2.15 -19.03 11.37
N MET A 221 -1.20 -18.38 10.68
CA MET A 221 0.20 -18.85 10.64
C MET A 221 0.83 -18.85 12.04
N GLN A 222 0.53 -17.84 12.87
CA GLN A 222 0.99 -17.75 14.26
C GLN A 222 0.45 -18.90 15.12
N MET A 223 -0.86 -19.13 15.05
CA MET A 223 -1.55 -20.16 15.81
C MET A 223 -1.08 -21.57 15.45
N HIS A 224 -0.82 -21.85 14.17
CA HIS A 224 -0.37 -23.16 13.69
C HIS A 224 1.15 -23.35 13.71
N GLY A 225 1.93 -22.32 14.05
CA GLY A 225 3.39 -22.42 14.14
C GLY A 225 4.12 -22.54 12.79
N LEU A 226 3.46 -22.23 11.67
CA LEU A 226 4.04 -22.34 10.33
C LEU A 226 5.02 -21.20 10.06
N LYS A 227 6.32 -21.48 10.20
CA LYS A 227 7.37 -20.45 10.09
C LYS A 227 7.54 -19.93 8.66
N GLN A 228 7.56 -20.82 7.68
CA GLN A 228 7.73 -20.45 6.27
C GLN A 228 6.57 -19.57 5.77
N GLY A 229 5.33 -19.88 6.17
CA GLY A 229 4.15 -19.07 5.85
C GLY A 229 4.22 -17.66 6.43
N LYS A 230 4.69 -17.50 7.69
CA LYS A 230 4.93 -16.17 8.29
C LYS A 230 5.97 -15.38 7.52
N ARG A 231 7.11 -16.01 7.19
CA ARG A 231 8.18 -15.35 6.42
C ARG A 231 7.66 -14.85 5.08
N TYR A 232 6.91 -15.68 4.36
CA TYR A 232 6.27 -15.31 3.10
C TYR A 232 5.32 -14.12 3.27
N LEU A 233 4.42 -14.16 4.27
CA LEU A 233 3.50 -13.06 4.53
C LEU A 233 4.21 -11.77 4.92
N TYR A 234 5.21 -11.80 5.81
CA TYR A 234 5.95 -10.61 6.16
C TYR A 234 6.69 -9.99 4.97
N GLN A 235 7.22 -10.81 4.07
CA GLN A 235 7.84 -10.34 2.84
C GLN A 235 6.82 -9.71 1.87
N LYS A 236 5.68 -10.37 1.67
CA LYS A 236 4.59 -9.89 0.80
C LYS A 236 3.97 -8.58 1.30
N LEU A 237 3.84 -8.42 2.61
CA LEU A 237 3.26 -7.25 3.28
C LEU A 237 4.27 -6.14 3.57
N HIS A 238 5.53 -6.30 3.15
CA HIS A 238 6.62 -5.36 3.43
C HIS A 238 6.84 -5.10 4.94
N MET A 239 6.49 -6.06 5.80
CA MET A 239 6.66 -5.98 7.26
C MET A 239 8.08 -6.41 7.66
N TYR A 240 9.09 -5.75 7.09
CA TYR A 240 10.50 -6.13 7.24
C TYR A 240 10.99 -6.14 8.70
N HIS A 241 10.45 -5.27 9.55
CA HIS A 241 10.77 -5.27 10.98
C HIS A 241 10.36 -6.59 11.66
N MET A 242 9.17 -7.09 11.36
CA MET A 242 8.68 -8.37 11.90
C MET A 242 9.42 -9.56 11.29
N LEU A 243 9.75 -9.50 9.99
CA LEU A 243 10.57 -10.50 9.33
C LEU A 243 11.95 -10.62 9.98
N LEU A 244 12.59 -9.48 10.26
CA LEU A 244 13.90 -9.44 10.90
C LEU A 244 13.84 -10.02 12.32
N GLN A 245 12.84 -9.64 13.12
CA GLN A 245 12.61 -10.23 14.45
C GLN A 245 12.41 -11.74 14.39
N HIS A 246 11.67 -12.23 13.39
CA HIS A 246 11.46 -13.65 13.21
C HIS A 246 12.77 -14.40 12.92
N HIS A 247 13.62 -13.87 12.03
CA HIS A 247 14.95 -14.44 11.78
C HIS A 247 15.85 -14.41 13.04
N MET A 248 15.74 -13.36 13.86
CA MET A 248 16.45 -13.25 15.15
C MET A 248 15.99 -14.29 16.17
N GLU A 249 14.69 -14.59 16.24
CA GLU A 249 14.12 -15.64 17.10
C GLU A 249 14.56 -17.04 16.67
N GLU A 250 14.76 -17.24 15.36
CA GLU A 250 15.23 -18.51 14.81
C GLU A 250 16.75 -18.69 14.88
N GLY A 251 17.50 -17.61 15.12
CA GLY A 251 18.96 -17.61 15.16
C GLY A 251 19.61 -17.69 13.78
N ASP A 252 18.92 -17.23 12.73
CA ASP A 252 19.44 -17.19 11.36
C ASP A 252 20.16 -15.85 11.11
N ASP A 253 21.38 -15.74 11.63
CA ASP A 253 22.20 -14.51 11.57
C ASP A 253 22.48 -14.05 10.12
N LEU A 254 22.64 -15.00 9.19
CA LEU A 254 22.91 -14.70 7.77
C LEU A 254 21.69 -14.07 7.09
N ALA A 255 20.49 -14.60 7.37
CA ALA A 255 19.26 -14.00 6.85
C ALA A 255 19.02 -12.60 7.43
N VAL A 256 19.33 -12.37 8.72
CA VAL A 256 19.26 -11.02 9.32
C VAL A 256 20.16 -10.03 8.57
N LEU A 257 21.39 -10.43 8.26
CA LEU A 257 22.34 -9.60 7.51
C LEU A 257 21.85 -9.30 6.09
N ASP A 258 21.32 -10.29 5.38
CA ASP A 258 20.80 -10.11 4.03
C ASP A 258 19.59 -9.17 4.01
N GLN A 259 18.66 -9.31 4.97
CA GLN A 259 17.48 -8.44 5.11
C GLN A 259 17.86 -6.98 5.39
N VAL A 260 18.83 -6.74 6.28
CA VAL A 260 19.33 -5.37 6.55
C VAL A 260 20.01 -4.79 5.32
N LYS A 261 20.76 -5.59 4.57
CA LYS A 261 21.43 -5.12 3.35
C LYS A 261 20.44 -4.76 2.23
N GLN A 262 19.38 -5.53 2.07
CA GLN A 262 18.39 -5.32 1.01
C GLN A 262 17.39 -4.20 1.34
N HIS A 263 16.96 -4.08 2.60
CA HIS A 263 15.85 -3.21 3.00
C HIS A 263 16.23 -2.12 4.01
N GLY A 264 17.48 -2.09 4.46
CA GLY A 264 17.95 -1.15 5.48
C GLY A 264 18.01 0.31 5.03
N GLU A 265 18.10 0.59 3.72
CA GLU A 265 18.03 1.95 3.18
C GLU A 265 16.64 2.57 3.38
N SER A 266 15.59 1.78 3.14
CA SER A 266 14.20 2.23 3.28
C SER A 266 13.77 2.33 4.74
N ASN A 267 14.32 1.48 5.62
CA ASN A 267 13.92 1.38 7.02
C ASN A 267 15.13 1.39 7.96
N PRO A 268 15.52 2.57 8.49
CA PRO A 268 16.69 2.72 9.37
C PRO A 268 16.57 1.94 10.68
N ASN A 269 15.34 1.68 11.12
CA ASN A 269 15.06 0.87 12.30
C ASN A 269 15.56 -0.58 12.18
N LEU A 270 15.69 -1.12 10.97
CA LEU A 270 16.23 -2.47 10.75
C LEU A 270 17.70 -2.56 11.19
N TRP A 271 18.49 -1.54 10.86
CA TRP A 271 19.88 -1.44 11.31
C TRP A 271 19.97 -1.34 12.83
N LEU A 272 19.13 -0.52 13.47
CA LEU A 272 19.13 -0.38 14.94
C LEU A 272 18.79 -1.70 15.64
N LEU A 273 17.79 -2.41 15.13
CA LEU A 273 17.37 -3.69 15.67
C LEU A 273 18.47 -4.76 15.48
N ALA A 274 19.09 -4.81 14.30
CA ALA A 274 20.21 -5.71 14.01
C ALA A 274 21.43 -5.40 14.89
N LEU A 275 21.81 -4.12 15.01
CA LEU A 275 22.91 -3.68 15.88
C LEU A 275 22.66 -4.10 17.33
N LYS A 276 21.44 -3.89 17.85
CA LYS A 276 21.08 -4.31 19.20
C LYS A 276 21.21 -5.83 19.36
N TYR A 277 20.62 -6.59 18.44
CA TYR A 277 20.66 -8.06 18.46
C TYR A 277 22.09 -8.60 18.45
N PHE A 278 22.92 -8.18 17.49
CA PHE A 278 24.31 -8.63 17.40
C PHE A 278 25.20 -8.09 18.53
N SER A 279 24.84 -6.97 19.16
CA SER A 279 25.56 -6.46 20.34
C SER A 279 25.34 -7.32 21.59
N ASP A 280 24.18 -7.98 21.69
CA ASP A 280 23.86 -8.92 22.77
C ASP A 280 24.41 -10.33 22.51
N GLN A 281 24.80 -10.64 21.26
CA GLN A 281 25.41 -11.91 20.90
C GLN A 281 26.89 -12.00 21.30
N LYS A 282 27.36 -13.23 21.52
CA LYS A 282 28.77 -13.51 21.89
C LYS A 282 29.74 -13.45 20.72
N ASP A 283 29.26 -13.55 19.48
CA ASP A 283 30.11 -13.53 18.28
C ASP A 283 30.19 -12.11 17.69
N PRO A 284 31.36 -11.43 17.77
CA PRO A 284 31.52 -10.10 17.21
C PRO A 284 31.66 -10.09 15.68
N GLY A 285 31.75 -11.24 14.99
CA GLY A 285 31.98 -11.32 13.54
C GLY A 285 30.87 -10.68 12.71
N HIS A 286 29.60 -10.99 13.03
CA HIS A 286 28.45 -10.40 12.33
C HIS A 286 28.31 -8.90 12.62
N LEU A 287 28.59 -8.46 13.85
CA LEU A 287 28.60 -7.05 14.21
C LEU A 287 29.70 -6.26 13.47
N GLN A 288 30.91 -6.82 13.34
CA GLN A 288 31.98 -6.21 12.55
C GLN A 288 31.59 -6.09 11.08
N THR A 289 30.85 -7.07 10.55
CA THR A 289 30.36 -7.04 9.18
C THR A 289 29.37 -5.89 8.99
N LEU A 290 28.39 -5.73 9.88
CA LEU A 290 27.46 -4.60 9.86
C LEU A 290 28.19 -3.25 9.95
N LEU A 291 29.10 -3.10 10.92
CA LEU A 291 29.87 -1.86 11.07
C LEU A 291 30.73 -1.57 9.84
N SER A 292 31.25 -2.59 9.16
CA SER A 292 32.00 -2.40 7.92
C SER A 292 31.12 -1.91 6.76
N TRP A 293 29.89 -2.41 6.64
CA TRP A 293 28.92 -1.88 5.67
C TRP A 293 28.52 -0.44 5.97
N MET A 294 28.39 -0.07 7.24
CA MET A 294 28.12 1.33 7.62
C MET A 294 29.28 2.28 7.29
N MET A 295 30.52 1.78 7.24
CA MET A 295 31.71 2.57 6.87
C MET A 295 31.97 2.60 5.37
N ASP A 296 31.36 1.70 4.59
CA ASP A 296 31.63 1.57 3.17
C ASP A 296 30.88 2.65 2.38
N THR A 297 31.64 3.51 1.70
CA THR A 297 31.11 4.57 0.83
C THR A 297 30.33 4.06 -0.39
N SER A 298 30.38 2.75 -0.69
CA SER A 298 29.60 2.13 -1.77
C SER A 298 28.17 1.77 -1.38
N VAL A 299 27.86 1.76 -0.07
CA VAL A 299 26.50 1.57 0.46
C VAL A 299 25.94 2.96 0.79
N PRO A 300 24.72 3.31 0.36
CA PRO A 300 24.06 4.54 0.78
C PRO A 300 24.09 4.62 2.30
N ALA A 301 24.66 5.71 2.82
CA ALA A 301 24.89 5.85 4.24
C ALA A 301 23.57 5.64 5.00
N PRO A 302 23.51 4.70 5.96
CA PRO A 302 22.31 4.53 6.76
C PRO A 302 22.03 5.86 7.45
N PRO A 303 20.77 6.35 7.50
CA PRO A 303 20.43 7.64 8.09
C PRO A 303 20.37 7.50 9.62
N ILE A 304 21.42 6.95 10.22
CA ILE A 304 21.55 6.74 11.65
C ILE A 304 22.69 7.62 12.15
N PRO A 305 22.42 8.54 13.08
CA PRO A 305 23.46 9.33 13.72
C PRO A 305 24.51 8.42 14.37
N PRO A 306 25.82 8.66 14.13
CA PRO A 306 26.88 7.84 14.72
C PRO A 306 26.84 7.76 16.25
N LEU A 307 26.35 8.83 16.91
CA LEU A 307 26.13 8.86 18.35
C LEU A 307 25.09 7.83 18.81
N GLN A 308 24.03 7.61 18.03
CA GLN A 308 23.00 6.63 18.35
C GLN A 308 23.55 5.19 18.26
N VAL A 309 24.40 4.92 17.25
CA VAL A 309 25.10 3.64 17.12
C VAL A 309 25.97 3.38 18.34
N VAL A 310 26.81 4.35 18.73
CA VAL A 310 27.67 4.24 19.91
C VAL A 310 26.85 4.06 21.19
N ALA A 311 25.74 4.78 21.34
CA ALA A 311 24.85 4.64 22.49
C ALA A 311 24.26 3.24 22.62
N ILE A 312 23.84 2.61 21.51
CA ILE A 312 23.34 1.23 21.52
C ILE A 312 24.46 0.25 21.88
N LEU A 313 25.62 0.37 21.22
CA LEU A 313 26.75 -0.51 21.47
C LEU A 313 27.32 -0.38 22.89
N SER A 314 27.16 0.79 23.52
CA SER A 314 27.57 1.01 24.92
C SER A 314 26.70 0.28 25.95
N GLN A 315 25.47 -0.13 25.57
CA GLN A 315 24.57 -0.88 26.46
C GLN A 315 24.95 -2.36 26.53
N ALA A 316 25.71 -2.86 25.55
CA ALA A 316 26.19 -4.24 25.52
C ALA A 316 27.29 -4.47 26.56
N ARG A 317 27.13 -5.50 27.41
CA ARG A 317 28.03 -5.75 28.54
C ARG A 317 29.35 -6.43 28.15
N ASP A 318 29.30 -7.29 27.13
CA ASP A 318 30.39 -8.20 26.78
C ASP A 318 31.11 -7.79 25.47
N LEU A 319 30.81 -6.60 24.93
CA LEU A 319 31.35 -6.15 23.66
C LEU A 319 32.77 -5.55 23.82
N PRO A 320 33.82 -6.11 23.19
CA PRO A 320 35.13 -5.54 23.26
C PRO A 320 35.23 -4.24 22.44
N LEU A 321 35.83 -3.21 23.04
CA LEU A 321 36.11 -1.90 22.42
C LEU A 321 36.90 -1.98 21.10
N SER A 322 37.61 -3.07 20.86
CA SER A 322 38.32 -3.32 19.60
C SER A 322 37.40 -3.37 18.38
N VAL A 323 36.13 -3.75 18.56
CA VAL A 323 35.13 -3.86 17.48
C VAL A 323 34.60 -2.49 17.08
N VAL A 324 34.39 -1.61 18.06
CA VAL A 324 33.77 -0.28 17.85
C VAL A 324 34.82 0.77 17.49
N ARG A 325 36.07 0.61 17.93
CA ARG A 325 37.16 1.57 17.68
C ARG A 325 37.38 1.90 16.20
N PRO A 326 37.44 0.94 15.26
CA PRO A 326 37.61 1.24 13.83
C PRO A 326 36.48 2.11 13.30
N TYR A 327 35.23 1.80 13.68
CA TYR A 327 34.04 2.56 13.29
C TYR A 327 34.11 4.01 13.75
N VAL A 328 34.37 4.24 15.05
CA VAL A 328 34.46 5.61 15.61
C VAL A 328 35.61 6.40 14.99
N VAL A 329 36.78 5.78 14.78
CA VAL A 329 37.93 6.46 14.17
C VAL A 329 37.65 6.81 12.71
N SER A 330 36.98 5.93 11.96
CA SER A 330 36.60 6.21 10.57
C SER A 330 35.62 7.37 10.49
N GLN A 331 34.57 7.35 11.33
CA GLN A 331 33.57 8.41 11.36
C GLN A 331 34.18 9.77 11.73
N LEU A 332 34.99 9.83 12.78
CA LEU A 332 35.64 11.08 13.18
C LEU A 332 36.56 11.64 12.09
N LYS A 333 37.22 10.78 11.32
CA LYS A 333 38.04 11.21 10.17
C LYS A 333 37.18 11.76 9.04
N GLN A 334 36.05 11.13 8.75
CA GLN A 334 35.10 11.59 7.74
C GLN A 334 34.49 12.95 8.14
N ASP A 335 34.05 13.08 9.39
CA ASP A 335 33.52 14.33 9.93
C ASP A 335 34.58 15.44 9.91
N GLN A 336 35.83 15.13 10.30
CA GLN A 336 36.94 16.10 10.24
C GLN A 336 37.21 16.56 8.80
N ALA A 337 37.21 15.64 7.83
CA ALA A 337 37.40 15.98 6.42
C ALA A 337 36.25 16.86 5.89
N HIS A 338 35.02 16.61 6.33
CA HIS A 338 33.87 17.47 6.00
C HIS A 338 34.03 18.87 6.57
N ILE A 339 34.36 18.96 7.86
CA ILE A 339 34.61 20.23 8.57
C ILE A 339 35.74 21.01 7.89
N ASP A 340 36.82 20.36 7.48
CA ASP A 340 37.95 21.02 6.83
C ASP A 340 37.58 21.55 5.44
N LYS A 341 36.80 20.79 4.67
CA LYS A 341 36.26 21.25 3.36
C LYS A 341 35.34 22.47 3.54
N GLU A 342 34.41 22.42 4.48
CA GLU A 342 33.52 23.54 4.78
C GLU A 342 34.29 24.77 5.26
N LYS A 343 35.30 24.61 6.11
CA LYS A 343 36.18 25.71 6.53
C LYS A 343 36.92 26.36 5.38
N ASP A 344 37.41 25.55 4.43
CA ASP A 344 38.08 26.06 3.23
C ASP A 344 37.10 26.84 2.32
N GLU A 345 35.87 26.36 2.17
CA GLU A 345 34.81 27.06 1.44
C GLU A 345 34.43 28.38 2.12
N ILE A 346 34.24 28.37 3.45
CA ILE A 346 33.99 29.57 4.25
C ILE A 346 35.12 30.59 4.05
N LYS A 347 36.38 30.15 4.06
CA LYS A 347 37.54 31.02 3.86
C LYS A 347 37.55 31.64 2.46
N LYS A 348 37.21 30.88 1.42
CA LYS A 348 37.06 31.40 0.05
C LYS A 348 35.95 32.45 -0.02
N PHE A 349 34.77 32.16 0.51
CA PHE A 349 33.65 33.09 0.53
C PHE A 349 33.94 34.36 1.34
N GLN A 350 34.66 34.26 2.46
CA GLN A 350 35.10 35.42 3.24
C GLN A 350 36.06 36.32 2.45
N GLN A 351 37.02 35.72 1.73
CA GLN A 351 37.96 36.47 0.90
C GLN A 351 37.26 37.19 -0.24
N ASP A 352 36.33 36.53 -0.92
CA ASP A 352 35.60 37.13 -2.04
C ASP A 352 34.61 38.20 -1.56
N THR A 353 33.97 38.00 -0.41
CA THR A 353 33.16 39.04 0.25
C THR A 353 34.00 40.27 0.61
N ALA A 354 35.22 40.08 1.12
CA ALA A 354 36.11 41.18 1.45
C ALA A 354 36.56 41.96 0.20
N LYS A 355 36.90 41.26 -0.90
CA LYS A 355 37.21 41.89 -2.19
C LYS A 355 36.02 42.69 -2.73
N MET A 356 34.83 42.11 -2.70
CA MET A 356 33.62 42.78 -3.17
C MET A 356 33.29 44.02 -2.34
N ARG A 357 33.40 43.95 -1.01
CA ARG A 357 33.26 45.13 -0.13
C ARG A 357 34.30 46.21 -0.43
N ALA A 358 35.55 45.82 -0.67
CA ALA A 358 36.60 46.78 -1.04
C ALA A 358 36.33 47.45 -2.39
N GLN A 359 35.78 46.72 -3.38
CA GLN A 359 35.34 47.28 -4.66
C GLN A 359 34.19 48.27 -4.47
N VAL A 360 33.19 47.93 -3.65
CA VAL A 360 32.07 48.84 -3.32
C VAL A 360 32.58 50.13 -2.68
N THR A 361 33.46 50.03 -1.66
CA THR A 361 34.05 51.21 -1.02
C THR A 361 34.89 52.03 -2.00
N ALA A 362 35.63 51.39 -2.90
CA ALA A 362 36.42 52.10 -3.91
C ALA A 362 35.52 52.87 -4.89
N LEU A 363 34.43 52.26 -5.37
CA LEU A 363 33.47 52.90 -6.27
C LEU A 363 32.71 54.06 -5.60
N SER A 364 32.41 53.98 -4.30
CA SER A 364 31.67 55.03 -3.60
C SER A 364 32.53 56.21 -3.12
N SER A 365 33.82 55.99 -2.83
CA SER A 365 34.67 57.00 -2.17
C SER A 365 35.80 57.57 -3.01
N LYS A 366 36.19 56.92 -4.12
CA LYS A 366 37.32 57.37 -4.97
C LYS A 366 36.82 57.90 -6.30
N ALA A 367 37.31 59.06 -6.70
CA ALA A 367 37.10 59.59 -8.04
C ALA A 367 37.73 58.64 -9.08
N MET A 368 36.90 58.15 -10.01
CA MET A 368 37.34 57.31 -11.11
C MET A 368 37.97 58.16 -12.21
N VAL A 369 39.17 57.81 -12.65
CA VAL A 369 39.86 58.50 -13.76
C VAL A 369 39.57 57.76 -15.06
N PHE A 370 38.89 58.42 -16.00
CA PHE A 370 38.63 57.88 -17.32
C PHE A 370 39.78 58.23 -18.26
N GLN A 371 40.47 57.21 -18.78
CA GLN A 371 41.56 57.36 -19.75
C GLN A 371 41.21 56.76 -21.13
N ALA A 372 39.93 56.43 -21.36
CA ALA A 372 39.48 55.87 -22.62
C ALA A 372 39.71 56.87 -23.76
N THR A 373 40.38 56.43 -24.81
CA THR A 373 40.66 57.24 -26.01
C THR A 373 39.76 56.87 -27.19
N LYS A 374 38.97 55.80 -27.08
CA LYS A 374 38.11 55.27 -28.14
C LYS A 374 36.70 54.98 -27.61
N CYS A 375 35.71 55.15 -28.48
CA CYS A 375 34.31 54.87 -28.18
C CYS A 375 34.05 53.36 -28.22
N ASP A 376 33.41 52.80 -27.18
CA ASP A 376 33.14 51.37 -27.07
C ASP A 376 32.08 50.84 -28.06
N LEU A 377 31.29 51.73 -28.69
CA LEU A 377 30.30 51.34 -29.73
C LEU A 377 30.87 51.39 -31.14
N CYS A 378 31.49 52.52 -31.52
CA CYS A 378 31.94 52.76 -32.90
C CYS A 378 33.44 52.56 -33.09
N SER A 379 34.21 52.35 -32.01
CA SER A 379 35.68 52.17 -32.00
C SER A 379 36.51 53.34 -32.58
N HIS A 380 35.89 54.47 -32.89
CA HIS A 380 36.59 55.69 -33.30
C HIS A 380 37.14 56.45 -32.10
N ASP A 381 38.14 57.29 -32.33
CA ASP A 381 38.71 58.14 -31.29
C ASP A 381 37.63 59.06 -30.69
N LEU A 382 37.66 59.20 -29.36
CA LEU A 382 36.67 59.98 -28.62
C LEU A 382 36.90 61.48 -28.83
N ASP A 383 35.93 62.15 -29.42
CA ASP A 383 35.85 63.60 -29.52
C ASP A 383 34.70 64.13 -28.64
N LEU A 384 34.89 65.34 -28.11
CA LEU A 384 33.92 65.97 -27.22
C LEU A 384 32.65 66.36 -28.01
N PRO A 385 31.44 66.10 -27.49
CA PRO A 385 31.11 65.65 -26.13
C PRO A 385 31.07 64.12 -25.92
N VAL A 386 31.61 63.66 -24.78
CA VAL A 386 31.74 62.24 -24.39
C VAL A 386 30.98 61.97 -23.10
N VAL A 387 30.35 60.80 -23.00
CA VAL A 387 29.70 60.28 -21.80
C VAL A 387 30.52 59.12 -21.25
N HIS A 388 30.85 59.18 -19.95
CA HIS A 388 31.59 58.14 -19.24
C HIS A 388 30.70 57.48 -18.19
N PHE A 389 30.66 56.15 -18.18
CA PHE A 389 29.95 55.36 -17.17
C PHE A 389 30.91 54.85 -16.09
N MET A 390 30.46 54.74 -14.85
CA MET A 390 31.24 54.20 -13.73
C MET A 390 31.65 52.73 -13.90
N CYS A 391 31.14 52.02 -14.90
CA CYS A 391 31.64 50.72 -15.31
C CYS A 391 32.96 50.79 -16.12
N GLY A 392 33.44 52.00 -16.45
CA GLY A 392 34.65 52.26 -17.22
C GLY A 392 34.45 52.46 -18.74
N HIS A 393 33.24 52.19 -19.25
CA HIS A 393 32.92 52.35 -20.67
C HIS A 393 32.64 53.81 -21.03
N SER A 394 33.11 54.21 -22.21
CA SER A 394 33.06 55.59 -22.70
C SER A 394 32.52 55.63 -24.13
N PHE A 395 31.60 56.57 -24.38
CA PHE A 395 30.93 56.68 -25.68
C PHE A 395 30.75 58.15 -26.09
N HIS A 396 30.67 58.40 -27.38
CA HIS A 396 30.23 59.70 -27.88
C HIS A 396 28.78 59.98 -27.46
N GLN A 397 28.45 61.23 -27.17
CA GLN A 397 27.06 61.61 -26.85
C GLN A 397 26.08 61.18 -27.97
N ASN A 398 26.50 61.25 -29.24
CA ASN A 398 25.67 60.85 -30.39
C ASN A 398 25.57 59.34 -30.58
N CYS A 399 26.42 58.55 -29.91
CA CYS A 399 26.39 57.09 -29.96
C CYS A 399 25.46 56.49 -28.89
N ILE A 400 24.96 57.29 -27.95
CA ILE A 400 24.01 56.87 -26.92
C ILE A 400 22.66 57.55 -27.20
N SER A 401 21.56 56.81 -27.06
CA SER A 401 20.22 57.38 -27.10
C SER A 401 19.97 58.24 -25.85
N GLU A 402 19.41 59.45 -25.99
CA GLU A 402 19.11 60.35 -24.84
C GLU A 402 18.21 59.73 -23.76
N THR A 403 17.50 58.65 -24.09
CA THR A 403 16.63 57.90 -23.17
C THR A 403 17.38 56.97 -22.22
N ASP A 404 18.59 56.55 -22.58
CA ASP A 404 19.29 55.47 -21.88
C ASP A 404 20.41 56.06 -21.01
N ARG A 405 20.11 56.37 -19.74
CA ARG A 405 21.11 56.68 -18.71
C ARG A 405 21.90 55.43 -18.25
N GLU A 406 21.95 54.40 -19.07
CA GLU A 406 22.61 53.12 -18.80
C GLU A 406 23.70 52.83 -19.81
N CYS A 407 24.74 52.12 -19.38
CA CYS A 407 25.80 51.68 -20.29
C CYS A 407 25.25 50.62 -21.24
N MET A 408 25.38 50.79 -22.56
CA MET A 408 24.85 49.82 -23.52
C MET A 408 25.51 48.43 -23.44
N THR A 409 26.75 48.37 -22.95
CA THR A 409 27.49 47.11 -22.79
C THR A 409 27.10 46.36 -21.52
N CYS A 410 26.96 47.07 -20.39
CA CYS A 410 26.69 46.46 -19.08
C CYS A 410 25.21 46.50 -18.66
N GLY A 411 24.41 47.35 -19.30
CA GLY A 411 22.99 47.58 -19.02
C GLY A 411 22.14 46.32 -19.15
N PRO A 412 22.27 45.49 -20.20
CA PRO A 412 21.52 44.24 -20.32
C PRO A 412 21.74 43.29 -19.13
N GLU A 413 22.99 43.09 -18.70
CA GLU A 413 23.32 42.25 -17.54
C GLU A 413 22.82 42.88 -16.24
N HIS A 414 23.02 44.20 -16.06
CA HIS A 414 22.55 44.90 -14.87
C HIS A 414 21.02 44.84 -14.73
N ARG A 415 20.27 45.03 -15.83
CA ARG A 415 18.80 44.87 -15.84
C ARG A 415 18.38 43.45 -15.47
N HIS A 416 19.12 42.43 -15.93
CA HIS A 416 18.84 41.06 -15.54
C HIS A 416 19.03 40.83 -14.04
N PHE A 417 20.14 41.32 -13.46
CA PHE A 417 20.40 41.22 -12.02
C PHE A 417 19.37 41.98 -11.17
N VAL A 418 19.00 43.20 -11.58
CA VAL A 418 17.97 44.01 -10.90
C VAL A 418 16.61 43.31 -10.98
N ALA A 419 16.21 42.81 -12.15
CA ALA A 419 14.96 42.07 -12.30
C ALA A 419 14.92 40.78 -11.45
N LEU A 420 16.04 40.06 -11.37
CA LEU A 420 16.17 38.89 -10.51
C LEU A 420 16.06 39.29 -9.03
N GLN A 421 16.73 40.35 -8.60
CA GLN A 421 16.63 40.86 -7.23
C GLN A 421 15.19 41.26 -6.87
N SER A 422 14.51 42.03 -7.73
CA SER A 422 13.11 42.40 -7.52
C SER A 422 12.18 41.19 -7.47
N SER A 423 12.40 40.18 -8.33
CA SER A 423 11.64 38.93 -8.28
C SER A 423 11.87 38.15 -6.98
N LEU A 424 13.10 38.11 -6.48
CA LEU A 424 13.43 37.43 -5.22
C LEU A 424 12.83 38.18 -4.01
N GLN A 425 12.86 39.50 -4.00
CA GLN A 425 12.21 40.34 -2.97
C GLN A 425 10.69 40.18 -2.98
N ALA A 426 10.05 40.19 -4.17
CA ALA A 426 8.62 39.94 -4.29
C ALA A 426 8.25 38.54 -3.76
N LYS A 427 9.06 37.52 -4.03
CA LYS A 427 8.90 36.18 -3.46
C LYS A 427 9.13 36.14 -1.94
N ALA A 428 10.05 36.95 -1.40
CA ALA A 428 10.29 37.05 0.04
C ALA A 428 9.14 37.72 0.80
N SER A 429 8.37 38.59 0.14
CA SER A 429 7.16 39.21 0.71
C SER A 429 5.94 38.28 0.72
N ASN A 430 5.96 37.21 -0.09
CA ASN A 430 4.83 36.29 -0.22
C ASN A 430 4.99 35.08 0.71
N HIS A 431 4.69 35.32 1.99
CA HIS A 431 4.78 34.31 3.05
C HIS A 431 3.86 33.10 2.82
N GLU A 432 2.71 33.28 2.16
CA GLU A 432 1.75 32.19 1.90
C GLU A 432 2.31 31.14 0.94
N LEU A 433 3.02 31.57 -0.11
CA LEU A 433 3.70 30.64 -1.03
C LEU A 433 4.81 29.85 -0.32
N PHE A 434 5.51 30.48 0.62
CA PHE A 434 6.53 29.81 1.42
C PHE A 434 5.92 28.73 2.33
N PHE A 435 4.83 29.04 3.05
CA PHE A 435 4.19 28.04 3.92
C PHE A 435 3.66 26.85 3.12
N ASN A 436 3.08 27.08 1.94
CA ASN A 436 2.66 25.99 1.04
C ASN A 436 3.87 25.15 0.55
N GLN A 437 5.01 25.78 0.27
CA GLN A 437 6.24 25.08 -0.11
C GLN A 437 6.84 24.30 1.05
N LEU A 438 6.75 24.82 2.28
CA LEU A 438 7.24 24.16 3.48
C LEU A 438 6.43 22.91 3.82
N GLU A 439 5.10 22.96 3.67
CA GLU A 439 4.21 21.81 3.89
C GLU A 439 4.42 20.69 2.86
N THR A 440 4.90 21.03 1.67
CA THR A 440 5.10 20.06 0.57
C THR A 440 6.56 19.61 0.41
N ALA A 441 7.51 20.24 1.12
CA ALA A 441 8.92 19.94 0.99
C ALA A 441 9.34 18.70 1.80
N THR A 442 10.17 17.87 1.18
CA THR A 442 10.83 16.72 1.84
C THR A 442 11.92 17.15 2.81
N ASP A 443 12.52 18.32 2.59
CA ASP A 443 13.54 18.93 3.46
C ASP A 443 13.10 20.36 3.84
N GLY A 444 12.45 20.46 5.00
CA GLY A 444 11.98 21.73 5.52
C GLY A 444 13.11 22.69 5.89
N PHE A 445 14.28 22.19 6.30
CA PHE A 445 15.40 23.04 6.70
C PHE A 445 16.01 23.76 5.50
N ASN A 446 16.22 23.04 4.40
CA ASN A 446 16.74 23.65 3.17
C ASN A 446 15.76 24.69 2.59
N THR A 447 14.45 24.41 2.63
CA THR A 447 13.41 25.34 2.20
C THR A 447 13.40 26.62 3.04
N ILE A 448 13.59 26.50 4.36
CA ILE A 448 13.75 27.62 5.29
C ILE A 448 15.04 28.40 5.00
N ALA A 449 16.16 27.72 4.80
CA ALA A 449 17.45 28.35 4.51
C ALA A 449 17.42 29.14 3.19
N GLU A 450 16.78 28.59 2.15
CA GLU A 450 16.57 29.28 0.88
C GLU A 450 15.66 30.51 1.06
N TYR A 451 14.61 30.38 1.88
CA TYR A 451 13.73 31.50 2.20
C TYR A 451 14.46 32.63 2.94
N PHE A 452 15.30 32.30 3.93
CA PHE A 452 16.17 33.28 4.59
C PHE A 452 17.16 33.93 3.61
N GLY A 453 17.73 33.15 2.68
CA GLY A 453 18.62 33.63 1.63
C GLY A 453 17.99 34.64 0.67
N LYS A 454 16.64 34.66 0.55
CA LYS A 454 15.89 35.64 -0.25
C LYS A 454 15.78 37.02 0.40
N GLY A 455 16.28 37.20 1.62
CA GLY A 455 16.47 38.53 2.22
C GLY A 455 15.27 39.10 2.95
N ILE A 456 14.51 38.25 3.67
CA ILE A 456 13.25 38.61 4.36
C ILE A 456 13.40 39.75 5.39
N PHE A 457 14.61 39.96 5.91
CA PHE A 457 14.90 40.96 6.95
C PHE A 457 15.57 42.22 6.39
N LYS A 458 15.69 42.38 5.08
CA LYS A 458 16.10 43.68 4.54
C LYS A 458 14.92 44.64 4.70
N PRO A 459 15.10 45.78 5.39
CA PRO A 459 14.07 46.82 5.40
C PRO A 459 13.77 47.19 3.95
N VAL A 460 12.49 47.28 3.61
CA VAL A 460 12.05 47.83 2.34
C VAL A 460 12.37 49.32 2.41
N ASP A 461 13.40 49.76 1.71
CA ASP A 461 13.59 51.18 1.44
C ASP A 461 12.45 51.58 0.49
N ASP A 462 11.37 52.13 1.05
CA ASP A 462 10.29 52.78 0.29
C ASP A 462 10.86 54.08 -0.33
N ASP A 463 11.66 53.93 -1.39
CA ASP A 463 12.10 55.03 -2.24
C ASP A 463 10.97 55.44 -3.20
N ASP A 464 9.98 56.17 -2.68
CA ASP A 464 8.98 56.92 -3.47
C ASP A 464 9.00 58.43 -3.19
N ASP A 465 10.00 58.95 -2.45
CA ASP A 465 10.18 60.39 -2.26
C ASP A 465 11.48 60.88 -2.92
N GLU A 466 11.34 61.52 -4.08
CA GLU A 466 12.34 62.39 -4.67
C GLU A 466 12.70 63.52 -3.68
N ASN A 467 13.82 63.33 -2.98
CA ASN A 467 14.71 64.29 -2.32
C ASN A 467 14.99 63.86 -0.88
N HIS A 468 16.08 63.12 -0.68
CA HIS A 468 17.09 63.52 0.30
C HIS A 468 18.37 62.72 0.10
N VAL A 469 19.42 63.41 -0.35
CA VAL A 469 20.80 62.95 -0.25
C VAL A 469 21.25 63.12 1.21
N ALA A 470 21.87 62.06 1.73
CA ALA A 470 22.85 62.00 2.83
C ALA A 470 22.38 61.41 4.18
N GLU A 471 23.29 60.57 4.69
CA GLU A 471 23.50 60.12 6.07
C GLU A 471 22.78 58.86 6.56
N SER A 472 23.46 57.72 6.42
CA SER A 472 23.54 56.75 7.53
C SER A 472 24.88 55.99 7.52
N VAL A 473 25.95 56.74 7.84
CA VAL A 473 27.15 56.14 8.42
C VAL A 473 26.85 55.84 9.89
N GLY A 474 26.74 54.55 10.22
CA GLY A 474 27.02 54.01 11.54
C GLY A 474 25.88 54.04 12.56
N SER A 475 25.33 52.87 12.86
CA SER A 475 24.85 52.55 14.21
C SER A 475 25.15 51.09 14.53
N ASN A 476 26.20 50.96 15.33
CA ASN A 476 26.62 49.79 16.05
C ASN A 476 25.58 49.54 17.16
N GLU A 477 24.61 48.63 16.97
CA GLU A 477 23.74 48.20 18.06
C GLU A 477 24.06 46.76 18.47
N ARG A 478 24.76 46.70 19.61
CA ARG A 478 24.93 45.52 20.44
C ARG A 478 23.55 44.97 20.81
N PHE A 479 23.28 43.72 20.45
CA PHE A 479 22.26 42.94 21.14
C PHE A 479 22.79 42.53 22.51
N SER A 480 22.39 43.30 23.52
CA SER A 480 22.35 42.89 24.92
C SER A 480 20.89 42.90 25.35
N ASN A 481 20.42 41.75 25.83
CA ASN A 481 19.48 41.52 26.94
C ASN A 481 19.15 40.01 26.91
N GLU A 482 19.59 39.20 27.87
CA GLU A 482 19.03 39.11 29.24
C GLU A 482 17.50 39.07 29.22
N TYR A 483 16.93 37.87 29.22
CA TYR A 483 16.31 37.26 30.41
C TYR A 483 16.09 35.76 30.20
#